data_AF-A0A8T4PRN3-F1
#
_entry.id   AF-A0A8T4PRN3-F1
#
_cell.length_a   1.000
_cell.length_b   1.000
_cell.length_c   1.000
_cell.angle_alpha   90.00
_cell.angle_beta   90.00
_cell.angle_gamma   90.00
#
_symmetry.space_group_name_H-M   'P 1'
#
loop_
_entity.id
_entity.type
_entity.pdbx_description
1 polymer ?
#
loop_
_entity_poly.entity_id
_entity_poly.type
_entity_poly.pdbx_seq_one_letter_code
_entity_poly.pdbx_strand_id
1 'polypeptide(L)'
;MKKLILIVTLIFILGCVQAKDFDYGLKQVNSLNSKYNTTMETYPKTMQKVSLMLNDMEELKKLQLETGQEPFGYIVDYRILNLEAEKLYIESQKYGSAGTTKDGFGCKTRPLITESVALRNMSALKGFEAAGLITEFVGKYPKEAESAGFSLKNALFLNASFYEISQDARRDSRVINNFCPQNVTLELYQEEFRKKTNLSEDSIKKMRYEEAVPIWKKIRGIG
;
A
#
# COMPACT_ATOMS: atom_id res chain seq x y z
N MET A 1 18.97 -55.39 54.23
CA MET A 1 18.49 -53.99 54.29
C MET A 1 18.76 -53.32 52.95
N LYS A 2 17.69 -52.76 52.37
CA LYS A 2 17.61 -51.66 51.39
C LYS A 2 18.51 -51.71 50.14
N LYS A 3 17.87 -52.16 49.04
CA LYS A 3 18.08 -51.68 47.67
C LYS A 3 18.07 -50.14 47.66
N LEU A 4 19.05 -49.52 47.02
CA LEU A 4 18.92 -48.15 46.53
C LEU A 4 19.34 -48.12 45.07
N ILE A 5 18.33 -48.25 44.21
CA ILE A 5 18.39 -47.97 42.79
C ILE A 5 18.31 -46.44 42.69
N LEU A 6 19.40 -45.77 42.34
CA LEU A 6 19.34 -44.36 41.97
C LEU A 6 19.10 -44.31 40.45
N ILE A 7 17.82 -44.24 40.08
CA ILE A 7 17.37 -43.98 38.71
C ILE A 7 17.80 -42.55 38.38
N VAL A 8 18.84 -42.42 37.54
CA VAL A 8 19.16 -41.15 36.88
C VAL A 8 18.09 -40.95 35.81
N THR A 9 17.00 -40.30 36.20
CA THR A 9 15.97 -39.84 35.26
C THR A 9 16.55 -38.69 34.46
N LEU A 10 17.17 -39.03 33.33
CA LEU A 10 17.60 -38.07 32.32
C LEU A 10 16.33 -37.52 31.66
N ILE A 11 15.81 -36.42 32.21
CA ILE A 11 14.74 -35.65 31.58
C ILE A 11 15.36 -34.93 30.39
N PHE A 12 15.38 -35.60 29.22
CA PHE A 12 15.50 -34.91 27.95
C PHE A 12 14.24 -34.06 27.79
N ILE A 13 14.34 -32.78 28.17
CA ILE A 13 13.47 -31.74 27.63
C ILE A 13 13.87 -31.61 26.16
N LEU A 14 13.39 -32.54 25.34
CA LEU A 14 13.23 -32.33 23.90
C LEU A 14 12.17 -31.24 23.76
N GLY A 15 12.57 -29.98 23.98
CA GLY A 15 11.93 -28.90 23.25
C GLY A 15 12.05 -29.30 21.80
N CYS A 16 10.94 -29.67 21.16
CA CYS A 16 10.90 -29.83 19.72
C CYS A 16 11.40 -28.50 19.16
N VAL A 17 12.67 -28.46 18.76
CA VAL A 17 13.18 -27.39 17.89
C VAL A 17 12.38 -27.60 16.62
N GLN A 18 11.26 -26.88 16.50
CA GLN A 18 10.45 -26.93 15.31
C GLN A 18 11.37 -26.50 14.16
N ALA A 19 11.53 -27.38 13.17
CA ALA A 19 12.29 -27.05 11.98
C ALA A 19 11.75 -25.73 11.43
N LYS A 20 12.65 -24.82 11.07
CA LYS A 20 12.27 -23.54 10.46
C LYS A 20 11.98 -23.79 8.99
N ASP A 21 10.89 -24.49 8.71
CA ASP A 21 10.41 -24.80 7.38
C ASP A 21 9.38 -23.76 6.89
N PHE A 22 8.81 -24.00 5.71
CA PHE A 22 7.75 -23.16 5.15
C PHE A 22 6.57 -22.97 6.13
N ASP A 23 6.11 -24.04 6.78
CA ASP A 23 4.97 -23.98 7.71
C ASP A 23 5.28 -23.12 8.94
N TYR A 24 6.52 -23.18 9.43
CA TYR A 24 7.00 -22.24 10.45
C TYR A 24 6.94 -20.79 9.95
N GLY A 25 7.43 -20.52 8.73
CA GLY A 25 7.37 -19.20 8.10
C GLY A 25 5.93 -18.69 7.95
N LEU A 26 5.04 -19.52 7.42
CA LEU A 26 3.61 -19.20 7.25
C LEU A 26 2.93 -18.89 8.60
N LYS A 27 3.26 -19.63 9.66
CA LYS A 27 2.79 -19.31 11.02
C LYS A 27 3.25 -17.93 11.50
N GLN A 28 4.46 -17.49 11.16
CA GLN A 28 4.93 -16.14 11.48
C GLN A 28 4.11 -15.07 10.74
N VAL A 29 3.83 -15.27 9.45
CA VAL A 29 2.98 -14.35 8.68
C VAL A 29 1.57 -14.28 9.27
N ASN A 30 0.99 -15.43 9.64
CA ASN A 30 -0.33 -15.51 10.26
C ASN A 30 -0.37 -14.86 11.65
N SER A 31 0.72 -14.95 12.41
CA SER A 31 0.87 -14.24 13.69
C SER A 31 0.83 -12.72 13.49
N LEU A 32 1.55 -12.19 12.49
CA LEU A 32 1.48 -10.77 12.15
C LEU A 32 0.09 -10.37 11.65
N ASN A 33 -0.53 -11.17 10.77
CA ASN A 33 -1.90 -10.92 10.32
C ASN A 33 -2.87 -10.80 11.51
N SER A 34 -2.75 -11.69 12.50
CA SER A 34 -3.56 -11.68 13.73
C SER A 34 -3.26 -10.45 14.60
N LYS A 35 -1.98 -10.08 14.79
CA LYS A 35 -1.56 -8.87 15.53
C LYS A 35 -2.23 -7.60 15.00
N TYR A 36 -2.42 -7.50 13.68
CA TYR A 36 -3.04 -6.35 13.03
C TYR A 36 -4.52 -6.52 12.70
N ASN A 37 -5.15 -7.64 13.10
CA ASN A 37 -6.54 -8.00 12.80
C ASN A 37 -6.84 -8.00 11.29
N THR A 38 -6.03 -8.75 10.56
CA THR A 38 -6.09 -8.90 9.10
C THR A 38 -5.95 -10.37 8.71
N THR A 39 -6.13 -10.63 7.42
CA THR A 39 -5.89 -11.91 6.73
C THR A 39 -4.86 -11.68 5.62
N MET A 40 -4.52 -12.73 4.86
CA MET A 40 -3.69 -12.60 3.66
C MET A 40 -4.28 -11.64 2.62
N GLU A 41 -5.59 -11.40 2.63
CA GLU A 41 -6.30 -10.61 1.62
C GLU A 41 -6.79 -9.25 2.11
N THR A 42 -6.81 -9.04 3.42
CA THR A 42 -7.35 -7.81 4.02
C THR A 42 -6.24 -6.95 4.61
N TYR A 43 -6.51 -5.67 4.85
CA TYR A 43 -5.52 -4.71 5.32
C TYR A 43 -5.94 -4.05 6.63
N PRO A 44 -4.99 -3.49 7.40
CA PRO A 44 -5.34 -2.66 8.52
C PRO A 44 -6.09 -1.41 8.06
N LYS A 45 -7.12 -0.99 8.81
CA LYS A 45 -8.00 0.15 8.44
C LYS A 45 -7.35 1.53 8.50
N THR A 46 -6.11 1.65 8.97
CA THR A 46 -5.45 2.96 9.16
C THR A 46 -4.03 2.94 8.60
N MET A 47 -3.62 4.06 8.00
CA MET A 47 -2.27 4.23 7.44
C MET A 47 -1.16 3.95 8.45
N GLN A 48 -1.35 4.32 9.72
CA GLN A 48 -0.39 4.03 10.78
C GLN A 48 -0.22 2.51 10.98
N LYS A 49 -1.33 1.76 11.05
CA LYS A 49 -1.26 0.30 11.21
C LYS A 49 -0.71 -0.38 9.97
N VAL A 50 -1.05 0.10 8.77
CA VAL A 50 -0.45 -0.37 7.51
C VAL A 50 1.07 -0.19 7.56
N SER A 51 1.55 0.99 7.95
CA SER A 51 2.99 1.28 8.01
C SER A 51 3.72 0.42 9.06
N LEU A 52 3.12 0.21 10.23
CA LEU A 52 3.69 -0.67 11.25
C LEU A 52 3.76 -2.12 10.77
N MET A 53 2.68 -2.61 10.14
CA MET A 53 2.64 -3.98 9.61
C MET A 53 3.63 -4.17 8.45
N LEU A 54 3.81 -3.16 7.59
CA LEU A 54 4.80 -3.18 6.52
C LEU A 54 6.21 -3.35 7.09
N ASN A 55 6.57 -2.57 8.11
CA ASN A 55 7.88 -2.70 8.77
C ASN A 55 8.07 -4.08 9.40
N ASP A 56 7.05 -4.61 10.07
CA ASP A 56 7.11 -5.97 10.64
C ASP A 56 7.27 -7.05 9.56
N MET A 57 6.65 -6.88 8.39
CA MET A 57 6.81 -7.79 7.25
C MET A 57 8.21 -7.70 6.63
N GLU A 58 8.78 -6.50 6.53
CA GLU A 58 10.17 -6.31 6.07
C GLU A 58 11.19 -6.91 7.04
N GLU A 59 10.94 -6.86 8.34
CA GLU A 59 11.75 -7.59 9.32
C GLU A 59 11.56 -9.10 9.19
N LEU A 60 10.31 -9.56 9.00
CA LEU A 60 10.01 -10.98 8.79
C LEU A 60 10.66 -11.55 7.52
N LYS A 61 10.81 -10.73 6.47
CA LYS A 61 11.51 -11.11 5.23
C LYS A 61 12.96 -11.57 5.47
N LYS A 62 13.59 -11.12 6.56
CA LYS A 62 14.96 -11.49 6.93
C LYS A 62 15.04 -12.89 7.57
N LEU A 63 13.90 -13.50 7.91
CA LEU A 63 13.84 -14.83 8.50
C LEU A 63 14.46 -15.87 7.55
N GLN A 64 15.44 -16.59 8.08
CA GLN A 64 16.09 -17.71 7.39
C GLN A 64 15.38 -19.02 7.76
N LEU A 65 14.92 -19.72 6.73
CA LEU A 65 14.31 -21.03 6.79
C LEU A 65 15.30 -22.09 6.29
N GLU A 66 15.27 -23.26 6.93
CA GLU A 66 16.07 -24.42 6.53
C GLU A 66 15.56 -25.03 5.23
N THR A 67 14.24 -25.00 5.03
CA THR A 67 13.56 -25.46 3.81
C THR A 67 12.39 -24.53 3.48
N GLY A 68 12.04 -24.41 2.19
CA GLY A 68 10.92 -23.58 1.76
C GLY A 68 11.17 -22.07 1.78
N GLN A 69 12.43 -21.64 1.73
CA GLN A 69 12.78 -20.21 1.72
C GLN A 69 12.17 -19.44 0.53
N GLU A 70 12.21 -20.02 -0.66
CA GLU A 70 11.67 -19.40 -1.88
C GLU A 70 10.14 -19.25 -1.85
N PRO A 71 9.33 -20.32 -1.59
CA PRO A 71 7.87 -20.16 -1.46
C PRO A 71 7.47 -19.24 -0.31
N PHE A 72 8.23 -19.21 0.79
CA PHE A 72 8.02 -18.23 1.86
C PHE A 72 8.25 -16.79 1.38
N GLY A 73 9.29 -16.56 0.57
CA GLY A 73 9.57 -15.27 -0.06
C GLY A 73 8.39 -14.73 -0.85
N TYR A 74 7.72 -15.57 -1.66
CA TYR A 74 6.52 -15.17 -2.40
C TYR A 74 5.42 -14.60 -1.50
N ILE A 75 5.15 -15.22 -0.36
CA ILE A 75 4.08 -14.79 0.57
C ILE A 75 4.43 -13.46 1.20
N VAL A 76 5.67 -13.32 1.67
CA VAL A 76 6.13 -12.09 2.33
C VAL A 76 6.16 -10.93 1.33
N ASP A 77 6.71 -11.15 0.13
CA ASP A 77 6.79 -10.14 -0.92
C ASP A 77 5.40 -9.73 -1.43
N TYR A 78 4.51 -10.70 -1.63
CA TYR A 78 3.10 -10.42 -1.91
C TYR A 78 2.51 -9.51 -0.82
N ARG A 79 2.72 -9.84 0.46
CA ARG A 79 2.12 -9.10 1.56
C ARG A 79 2.68 -7.68 1.66
N ILE A 80 3.97 -7.50 1.44
CA ILE A 80 4.64 -6.19 1.37
C ILE A 80 4.03 -5.36 0.25
N LEU A 81 4.02 -5.85 -0.99
CA LEU A 81 3.48 -5.12 -2.14
C LEU A 81 2.02 -4.73 -1.93
N ASN A 82 1.24 -5.63 -1.34
CA ASN A 82 -0.17 -5.38 -1.11
C ASN A 82 -0.42 -4.33 0.00
N LEU A 83 0.44 -4.29 1.03
CA LEU A 83 0.43 -3.23 2.05
C LEU A 83 0.94 -1.89 1.50
N GLU A 84 1.93 -1.89 0.60
CA GLU A 84 2.39 -0.69 -0.10
C GLU A 84 1.28 -0.12 -0.99
N ALA A 85 0.58 -0.98 -1.72
CA ALA A 85 -0.55 -0.60 -2.55
C ALA A 85 -1.66 0.05 -1.71
N GLU A 86 -2.02 -0.54 -0.58
CA GLU A 86 -3.03 0.01 0.34
C GLU A 86 -2.59 1.34 0.94
N LYS A 87 -1.32 1.46 1.35
CA LYS A 87 -0.78 2.72 1.89
C LYS A 87 -0.96 3.87 0.90
N LEU A 88 -0.61 3.63 -0.36
CA LEU A 88 -0.78 4.62 -1.45
C LEU A 88 -2.26 4.91 -1.73
N TYR A 89 -3.12 3.89 -1.65
CA TYR A 89 -4.56 4.07 -1.84
C TYR A 89 -5.18 4.94 -0.74
N ILE A 90 -4.91 4.65 0.53
CA ILE A 90 -5.36 5.49 1.66
C ILE A 90 -4.81 6.91 1.52
N GLU A 91 -3.54 7.07 1.14
CA GLU A 91 -2.97 8.40 0.93
C GLU A 91 -3.70 9.17 -0.18
N SER A 92 -4.09 8.50 -1.26
CA SER A 92 -4.81 9.12 -2.36
C SER A 92 -6.18 9.69 -1.95
N GLN A 93 -6.75 9.19 -0.86
CA GLN A 93 -8.05 9.59 -0.32
C GLN A 93 -7.96 10.79 0.65
N LYS A 94 -6.76 11.27 0.99
CA LYS A 94 -6.59 12.38 1.95
C LYS A 94 -7.28 13.68 1.54
N TYR A 95 -7.61 13.84 0.26
CA TYR A 95 -8.33 14.99 -0.28
C TYR A 95 -9.85 14.81 -0.37
N GLY A 96 -10.38 13.63 -0.01
CA GLY A 96 -11.81 13.31 -0.14
C GLY A 96 -12.33 13.60 -1.54
N SER A 97 -13.50 14.24 -1.62
CA SER A 97 -14.13 14.63 -2.89
C SER A 97 -13.27 15.59 -3.72
N ALA A 98 -12.40 16.39 -3.09
CA ALA A 98 -11.53 17.32 -3.82
C ALA A 98 -10.37 16.62 -4.58
N GLY A 99 -10.14 15.33 -4.31
CA GLY A 99 -9.13 14.50 -4.99
C GLY A 99 -9.65 13.74 -6.21
N THR A 100 -10.93 13.88 -6.57
CA THR A 100 -11.54 13.17 -7.69
C THR A 100 -12.41 14.10 -8.54
N THR A 101 -12.76 13.64 -9.74
CA THR A 101 -13.75 14.30 -10.59
C THR A 101 -15.15 13.70 -10.45
N LYS A 102 -15.33 12.60 -9.69
CA LYS A 102 -16.63 11.92 -9.54
C LYS A 102 -17.69 12.79 -8.85
N ASP A 103 -17.31 13.51 -7.81
CA ASP A 103 -18.24 14.23 -6.92
C ASP A 103 -18.44 15.70 -7.33
N GLY A 104 -18.16 16.03 -8.60
CA GLY A 104 -18.01 17.41 -9.05
C GLY A 104 -16.66 18.00 -8.66
N PHE A 105 -16.10 18.86 -9.52
CA PHE A 105 -14.79 19.45 -9.31
C PHE A 105 -14.73 20.86 -9.89
N GLY A 106 -13.77 21.65 -9.40
CA GLY A 106 -13.43 22.95 -9.97
C GLY A 106 -11.96 23.01 -10.35
N CYS A 107 -11.59 23.85 -11.32
CA CYS A 107 -10.20 23.88 -11.80
C CYS A 107 -9.16 24.27 -10.74
N LYS A 108 -9.59 24.91 -9.64
CA LYS A 108 -8.72 25.17 -8.48
C LYS A 108 -8.26 23.91 -7.74
N THR A 109 -9.01 22.81 -7.79
CA THR A 109 -8.63 21.54 -7.14
C THR A 109 -7.75 20.64 -8.01
N ARG A 110 -7.40 21.07 -9.24
CA ARG A 110 -6.49 20.37 -10.14
C ARG A 110 -5.27 19.74 -9.45
N PRO A 111 -4.46 20.44 -8.64
CA PRO A 111 -3.29 19.82 -8.02
C PRO A 111 -3.65 18.67 -7.08
N LEU A 112 -4.77 18.75 -6.36
CA LEU A 112 -5.23 17.68 -5.46
C LEU A 112 -5.67 16.43 -6.23
N ILE A 113 -6.39 16.64 -7.34
CA ILE A 113 -6.81 15.56 -8.24
C ILE A 113 -5.58 14.92 -8.89
N THR A 114 -4.64 15.71 -9.40
CA THR A 114 -3.40 15.20 -10.02
C THR A 114 -2.57 14.38 -9.04
N GLU A 115 -2.43 14.83 -7.80
CA GLU A 115 -1.71 14.10 -6.76
C GLU A 115 -2.43 12.80 -6.36
N SER A 116 -3.75 12.85 -6.20
CA SER A 116 -4.56 11.64 -5.94
C SER A 116 -4.47 10.63 -7.10
N VAL A 117 -4.50 11.09 -8.34
CA VAL A 117 -4.32 10.27 -9.55
C VAL A 117 -2.96 9.58 -9.55
N ALA A 118 -1.89 10.32 -9.23
CA ALA A 118 -0.54 9.75 -9.18
C ALA A 118 -0.45 8.63 -8.13
N LEU A 119 -0.97 8.87 -6.93
CA LEU A 119 -1.00 7.88 -5.85
C LEU A 119 -1.84 6.65 -6.19
N ARG A 120 -3.05 6.82 -6.78
CA ARG A 120 -3.89 5.70 -7.23
C ARG A 120 -3.22 4.88 -8.33
N ASN A 121 -2.53 5.51 -9.27
CA ASN A 121 -1.78 4.78 -10.30
C ASN A 121 -0.62 3.97 -9.69
N MET A 122 0.14 4.56 -8.77
CA MET A 122 1.21 3.83 -8.07
C MET A 122 0.67 2.67 -7.24
N SER A 123 -0.46 2.88 -6.54
CA SER A 123 -1.18 1.82 -5.81
C SER A 123 -1.55 0.67 -6.74
N ALA A 124 -2.14 0.97 -7.90
CA ALA A 124 -2.52 -0.04 -8.89
C ALA A 124 -1.31 -0.81 -9.44
N LEU A 125 -0.19 -0.15 -9.71
CA LEU A 125 1.04 -0.83 -10.16
C LEU A 125 1.52 -1.86 -9.14
N LYS A 126 1.61 -1.48 -7.86
CA LYS A 126 1.97 -2.38 -6.76
C LYS A 126 1.00 -3.55 -6.63
N GLY A 127 -0.28 -3.26 -6.81
CA GLY A 127 -1.34 -4.27 -6.82
C GLY A 127 -1.24 -5.29 -7.96
N PHE A 128 -0.91 -4.84 -9.17
CA PHE A 128 -0.66 -5.72 -10.31
C PHE A 128 0.57 -6.60 -10.11
N GLU A 129 1.65 -6.04 -9.55
CA GLU A 129 2.84 -6.80 -9.17
C GLU A 129 2.50 -7.89 -8.14
N ALA A 130 1.71 -7.56 -7.11
CA ALA A 130 1.25 -8.52 -6.10
C ALA A 130 0.40 -9.65 -6.72
N ALA A 131 -0.48 -9.34 -7.67
CA ALA A 131 -1.27 -10.34 -8.39
C ALA A 131 -0.40 -11.25 -9.27
N GLY A 132 0.65 -10.69 -9.88
CA GLY A 132 1.67 -11.45 -10.60
C GLY A 132 2.38 -12.45 -9.69
N LEU A 133 2.80 -12.03 -8.49
CA LEU A 133 3.43 -12.90 -7.51
C LEU A 133 2.53 -14.06 -7.08
N ILE A 134 1.23 -13.83 -6.84
CA ILE A 134 0.30 -14.93 -6.53
C ILE A 134 0.23 -15.92 -7.69
N THR A 135 0.14 -15.42 -8.93
CA THR A 135 0.06 -16.27 -10.12
C THR A 135 1.30 -17.17 -10.25
N GLU A 136 2.48 -16.58 -10.05
CA GLU A 136 3.74 -17.31 -10.10
C GLU A 136 3.88 -18.29 -8.93
N PHE A 137 3.51 -17.89 -7.71
CA PHE A 137 3.56 -18.72 -6.52
C PHE A 137 2.68 -19.97 -6.67
N VAL A 138 1.42 -19.79 -7.10
CA VAL A 138 0.48 -20.89 -7.33
C VAL A 138 0.99 -21.83 -8.43
N GLY A 139 1.63 -21.29 -9.47
CA GLY A 139 2.19 -22.08 -10.57
C GLY A 139 3.41 -22.91 -10.17
N LYS A 140 4.32 -22.34 -9.39
CA LYS A 140 5.60 -22.98 -9.00
C LYS A 140 5.49 -23.85 -7.76
N TYR A 141 4.71 -23.44 -6.76
CA TYR A 141 4.60 -24.08 -5.44
C TYR A 141 3.14 -24.32 -5.06
N PRO A 142 2.40 -25.16 -5.82
CA PRO A 142 0.96 -25.29 -5.66
C PRO A 142 0.55 -25.80 -4.27
N LYS A 143 1.35 -26.65 -3.61
CA LYS A 143 1.04 -27.19 -2.27
C LYS A 143 1.19 -26.10 -1.21
N GLU A 144 2.28 -25.36 -1.25
CA GLU A 144 2.57 -24.25 -0.35
C GLU A 144 1.56 -23.11 -0.54
N ALA A 145 1.18 -22.85 -1.79
CA ALA A 145 0.14 -21.88 -2.13
C ALA A 145 -1.22 -22.29 -1.56
N GLU A 146 -1.62 -23.56 -1.70
CA GLU A 146 -2.83 -24.10 -1.10
C GLU A 146 -2.81 -23.97 0.43
N SER A 147 -1.71 -24.34 1.08
CA SER A 147 -1.52 -24.19 2.54
C SER A 147 -1.63 -22.74 3.01
N ALA A 148 -1.20 -21.79 2.17
CA ALA A 148 -1.30 -20.35 2.44
C ALA A 148 -2.65 -19.74 2.04
N GLY A 149 -3.57 -20.52 1.46
CA GLY A 149 -4.90 -20.08 1.03
C GLY A 149 -4.91 -19.31 -0.29
N PHE A 150 -3.88 -19.46 -1.12
CA PHE A 150 -3.80 -18.83 -2.43
C PHE A 150 -4.21 -19.77 -3.57
N SER A 151 -4.80 -19.15 -4.59
CA SER A 151 -5.22 -19.75 -5.84
C SER A 151 -5.21 -18.68 -6.93
N LEU A 152 -5.32 -19.10 -8.19
CA LEU A 152 -5.44 -18.17 -9.32
C LEU A 152 -6.66 -17.24 -9.20
N LYS A 153 -7.72 -17.67 -8.48
CA LYS A 153 -8.89 -16.83 -8.21
C LYS A 153 -8.53 -15.62 -7.35
N ASN A 154 -7.64 -15.77 -6.38
CA ASN A 154 -7.19 -14.66 -5.53
C ASN A 154 -6.42 -13.63 -6.38
N ALA A 155 -5.53 -14.08 -7.28
CA ALA A 155 -4.83 -13.21 -8.23
C ALA A 155 -5.80 -12.45 -9.15
N LEU A 156 -6.83 -13.12 -9.67
CA LEU A 156 -7.84 -12.50 -10.53
C LEU A 156 -8.63 -11.40 -9.82
N PHE A 157 -9.09 -11.64 -8.59
CA PHE A 157 -9.81 -10.60 -7.83
C PHE A 157 -8.94 -9.42 -7.45
N LEU A 158 -7.69 -9.69 -7.07
CA LEU A 158 -6.74 -8.64 -6.76
C LEU A 158 -6.49 -7.76 -7.99
N ASN A 159 -6.24 -8.41 -9.14
CA ASN A 159 -6.03 -7.72 -10.41
C ASN A 159 -7.26 -6.88 -10.81
N ALA A 160 -8.48 -7.43 -10.68
CA ALA A 160 -9.71 -6.69 -10.96
C ALA A 160 -9.88 -5.46 -10.06
N SER A 161 -9.59 -5.59 -8.77
CA SER A 161 -9.70 -4.48 -7.80
C SER A 161 -8.75 -3.33 -8.16
N PHE A 162 -7.49 -3.64 -8.49
CA PHE A 162 -6.52 -2.60 -8.88
C PHE A 162 -6.75 -2.05 -10.29
N TYR A 163 -7.38 -2.83 -11.17
CA TYR A 163 -7.85 -2.34 -12.46
C TYR A 163 -8.89 -1.23 -12.29
N GLU A 164 -9.85 -1.38 -11.39
CA GLU A 164 -10.85 -0.33 -11.09
C GLU A 164 -10.18 0.95 -10.58
N ILE A 165 -9.22 0.82 -9.65
CA ILE A 165 -8.44 1.96 -9.13
C ILE A 165 -7.70 2.68 -10.27
N SER A 166 -7.04 1.93 -11.16
CA SER A 166 -6.34 2.50 -12.32
C SER A 166 -7.29 3.18 -13.31
N GLN A 167 -8.45 2.57 -13.58
CA GLN A 167 -9.46 3.15 -14.47
C GLN A 167 -10.02 4.46 -13.93
N ASP A 168 -10.30 4.50 -12.63
CA ASP A 168 -10.74 5.72 -11.95
C ASP A 168 -9.68 6.83 -12.02
N ALA A 169 -8.41 6.50 -11.78
CA ALA A 169 -7.31 7.45 -11.90
C ALA A 169 -7.15 7.97 -13.35
N ARG A 170 -7.29 7.09 -14.36
CA ARG A 170 -7.24 7.48 -15.78
C ARG A 170 -8.40 8.39 -16.17
N ARG A 171 -9.62 8.09 -15.71
CA ARG A 171 -10.78 8.95 -15.95
C ARG A 171 -10.53 10.34 -15.37
N ASP A 172 -10.14 10.41 -14.10
CA ASP A 172 -9.94 11.68 -13.41
C ASP A 172 -8.81 12.49 -14.07
N SER A 173 -7.72 11.84 -14.48
CA SER A 173 -6.62 12.46 -15.24
C SER A 173 -7.09 13.04 -16.58
N ARG A 174 -7.85 12.27 -17.35
CA ARG A 174 -8.41 12.72 -18.64
C ARG A 174 -9.33 13.92 -18.45
N VAL A 175 -10.24 13.82 -17.48
CA VAL A 175 -11.22 14.89 -17.20
C VAL A 175 -10.50 16.16 -16.76
N ILE A 176 -9.57 16.08 -15.81
CA ILE A 176 -8.88 17.29 -15.31
C ILE A 176 -8.01 17.93 -16.40
N ASN A 177 -7.36 17.14 -17.27
CA ASN A 177 -6.53 17.67 -18.35
C ASN A 177 -7.35 18.31 -19.48
N ASN A 178 -8.54 17.80 -19.76
CA ASN A 178 -9.40 18.34 -20.82
C ASN A 178 -10.15 19.60 -20.39
N PHE A 179 -10.63 19.65 -19.14
CA PHE A 179 -11.52 20.73 -18.68
C PHE A 179 -10.80 21.80 -17.86
N CYS A 180 -9.66 21.48 -17.26
CA CYS A 180 -8.92 22.38 -16.39
C CYS A 180 -7.44 22.40 -16.75
N PRO A 181 -7.06 22.96 -17.90
CA PRO A 181 -5.67 23.10 -18.27
C PRO A 181 -4.93 24.02 -17.28
N GLN A 182 -3.61 23.84 -17.15
CA GLN A 182 -2.81 24.53 -16.14
C GLN A 182 -2.89 26.06 -16.21
N ASN A 183 -2.98 26.64 -17.42
CA ASN A 183 -3.10 28.08 -17.62
C ASN A 183 -4.39 28.64 -16.99
N VAL A 184 -5.52 27.95 -17.19
CA VAL A 184 -6.80 28.33 -16.58
C VAL A 184 -6.72 28.24 -15.06
N THR A 185 -6.13 27.16 -14.52
CA THR A 185 -5.95 27.05 -13.06
C THR A 185 -5.01 28.13 -12.50
N LEU A 186 -3.95 28.48 -13.23
CA LEU A 186 -3.00 29.53 -12.83
C LEU A 186 -3.68 30.91 -12.75
N GLU A 187 -4.49 31.27 -13.74
CA GLU A 187 -5.26 32.53 -13.73
C GLU A 187 -6.16 32.62 -12.48
N LEU A 188 -6.87 31.53 -12.17
CA LEU A 188 -7.72 31.44 -10.98
C LEU A 188 -6.94 31.57 -9.65
N TYR A 189 -5.68 31.14 -9.62
CA TYR A 189 -4.81 31.31 -8.46
C TYR A 189 -4.30 32.74 -8.36
N GLN A 190 -3.86 33.33 -9.47
CA GLN A 190 -3.40 34.72 -9.52
C GLN A 190 -4.49 35.69 -9.04
N GLU A 191 -5.74 35.49 -9.46
CA GLU A 191 -6.88 36.27 -8.95
C GLU A 191 -7.10 36.12 -7.44
N GLU A 192 -6.91 34.91 -6.90
CA GLU A 192 -7.04 34.66 -5.46
C GLU A 192 -5.88 35.30 -4.69
N PHE A 193 -4.66 35.26 -5.23
CA PHE A 193 -3.48 35.85 -4.61
C PHE A 193 -3.56 37.37 -4.51
N ARG A 194 -4.08 38.06 -5.55
CA ARG A 194 -4.34 39.51 -5.50
C ARG A 194 -5.25 39.92 -4.34
N LYS A 195 -6.15 39.02 -3.93
CA LYS A 195 -7.13 39.28 -2.86
C LYS A 195 -6.66 38.85 -1.48
N LYS A 196 -5.78 37.85 -1.40
CA LYS A 196 -5.46 37.14 -0.15
C LYS A 196 -4.00 37.20 0.28
N THR A 197 -3.14 37.86 -0.48
CA THR A 197 -1.70 37.94 -0.20
C THR A 197 -1.18 39.36 -0.40
N ASN A 198 0.01 39.64 0.13
CA ASN A 198 0.73 40.90 -0.10
C ASN A 198 1.74 40.78 -1.25
N LEU A 199 1.57 39.81 -2.16
CA LEU A 199 2.46 39.66 -3.32
C LEU A 199 2.29 40.84 -4.27
N SER A 200 3.39 41.33 -4.85
CA SER A 200 3.31 42.39 -5.85
C SER A 200 2.67 41.90 -7.14
N GLU A 201 2.01 42.80 -7.88
CA GLU A 201 1.37 42.46 -9.15
C GLU A 201 2.37 41.85 -10.16
N ASP A 202 3.59 42.36 -10.20
CA ASP A 202 4.66 41.82 -11.05
C ASP A 202 5.05 40.39 -10.65
N SER A 203 5.06 40.07 -9.36
CA SER A 203 5.33 38.71 -8.88
C SER A 203 4.20 37.77 -9.26
N ILE A 204 2.94 38.21 -9.12
CA ILE A 204 1.76 37.41 -9.46
C ILE A 204 1.72 37.10 -10.96
N LYS A 205 1.95 38.11 -11.83
CA LYS A 205 1.90 37.93 -13.29
C LYS A 205 2.98 37.01 -13.85
N LYS A 206 4.18 37.00 -13.25
CA LYS A 206 5.32 36.19 -13.71
C LYS A 206 5.34 34.77 -13.12
N MET A 207 4.44 34.48 -12.18
CA MET A 207 4.41 33.21 -11.47
C MET A 207 4.00 32.06 -12.39
N ARG A 208 4.75 30.95 -12.32
CA ARG A 208 4.40 29.71 -13.02
C ARG A 208 3.41 28.87 -12.22
N TYR A 209 2.74 27.94 -12.89
CA TYR A 209 1.76 27.05 -12.25
C TYR A 209 2.38 26.29 -11.06
N GLU A 210 3.58 25.74 -11.24
CA GLU A 210 4.28 24.95 -10.22
C GLU A 210 4.64 25.78 -8.98
N GLU A 211 4.89 27.08 -9.15
CA GLU A 211 5.16 28.03 -8.07
C GLU A 211 3.87 28.48 -7.37
N ALA A 212 2.77 28.56 -8.12
CA ALA A 212 1.47 28.96 -7.60
C ALA A 212 0.81 27.86 -6.74
N VAL A 213 0.95 26.59 -7.09
CA VAL A 213 0.35 25.45 -6.34
C VAL A 213 0.69 25.46 -4.84
N PRO A 214 1.96 25.54 -4.39
CA PRO A 214 2.28 25.53 -2.97
C PRO A 214 1.74 26.77 -2.23
N ILE A 215 1.72 27.93 -2.88
CA ILE A 215 1.14 29.15 -2.30
C ILE A 215 -0.38 28.99 -2.13
N TRP A 216 -1.06 28.45 -3.15
CA TRP A 216 -2.50 28.19 -3.10
C TRP A 216 -2.87 27.20 -2.00
N LYS A 217 -2.11 26.11 -1.86
CA LYS A 217 -2.28 25.14 -0.77
C LYS A 217 -2.11 25.79 0.60
N LYS A 218 -1.05 26.60 0.78
CA LYS A 218 -0.76 27.31 2.02
C LYS A 218 -1.89 28.25 2.46
N ILE A 219 -2.45 29.03 1.53
CA ILE A 219 -3.58 29.95 1.81
C ILE A 219 -4.82 29.19 2.32
N ARG A 220 -4.94 27.90 1.98
CA ARG A 220 -6.07 27.04 2.34
C ARG A 220 -5.77 26.06 3.48
N GLY A 221 -4.58 26.12 4.08
CA GLY A 221 -4.16 25.19 5.12
C GLY A 221 -4.09 23.74 4.64
N ILE A 222 -3.87 23.50 3.35
CA ILE A 222 -3.73 22.16 2.78
C ILE A 222 -2.26 21.74 2.94
N GLY A 223 -2.03 20.72 3.76
CA GLY A 223 -0.73 20.06 3.97
C GLY A 223 -0.44 18.93 3.00
#